data_AF-A0A497FZB9-F1
#
_entry.id   AF-A0A497FZB9-F1
#
_cell.length_a   1.000
_cell.length_b   1.000
_cell.length_c   1.000
_cell.angle_alpha   90.00
_cell.angle_beta   90.00
_cell.angle_gamma   90.00
#
_symmetry.space_group_name_H-M   'P 1'
#
loop_
_entity.id
_entity.type
_entity.pdbx_description
1 polymer ?
#
loop_
_entity_poly.entity_id
_entity_poly.type
_entity_poly.pdbx_seq_one_letter_code
_entity_poly.pdbx_strand_id
1 'polypeptide(L)'
;LSMLKKRGVKHVITDGAKWYPIAARWARLKHSIVRGGVRSYVECFICAIKDRLRGFDAYFPSPRKLLDSALRLVYAWACFYNYARVHLSFSEPPRSREKKCLYRSASFSCLLVRV
;
A
#
# COMPACT_ATOMS: atom_id res chain seq x y z
N LEU A 1 9.47 10.41 3.21
CA LEU A 1 9.70 10.23 4.67
C LEU A 1 9.05 11.31 5.53
N SER A 2 9.15 12.61 5.20
CA SER A 2 8.46 13.71 5.93
C SER A 2 6.93 13.51 6.05
N MET A 3 6.29 12.93 5.02
CA MET A 3 4.86 12.61 5.00
C MET A 3 4.45 11.48 5.96
N LEU A 4 5.35 10.52 6.25
CA LEU A 4 5.05 9.43 7.19
C LEU A 4 5.00 9.92 8.63
N LYS A 5 5.89 10.86 8.95
CA LYS A 5 5.91 11.54 10.25
C LYS A 5 4.70 12.47 10.42
N LYS A 6 4.30 13.21 9.37
CA LYS A 6 3.05 13.98 9.35
C LYS A 6 1.82 13.10 9.55
N ARG A 7 1.85 11.90 8.98
CA ARG A 7 0.80 10.92 9.26
C ARG A 7 0.90 10.46 10.71
N GLY A 8 2.06 10.31 11.33
CA GLY A 8 2.19 9.77 12.70
C GLY A 8 2.52 8.27 12.71
N VAL A 9 3.11 7.76 11.62
CA VAL A 9 3.62 6.40 11.55
C VAL A 9 4.86 6.31 12.44
N LYS A 10 4.83 5.40 13.42
CA LYS A 10 5.93 5.18 14.38
C LYS A 10 6.75 3.90 14.10
N HIS A 11 6.19 2.97 13.32
CA HIS A 11 6.73 1.62 13.11
C HIS A 11 6.49 1.16 11.68
N VAL A 12 7.51 0.53 11.07
CA VAL A 12 7.47 -0.02 9.71
C VAL A 12 7.79 -1.52 9.75
N ILE A 13 7.02 -2.31 9.01
CA ILE A 13 7.14 -3.76 8.91
C ILE A 13 7.54 -4.13 7.49
N THR A 14 8.60 -4.92 7.29
CA THR A 14 9.04 -5.35 5.94
C THR A 14 9.47 -6.81 5.86
N ASP A 15 9.71 -7.31 4.64
CA ASP A 15 10.03 -8.70 4.30
C ASP A 15 11.51 -9.10 4.53
N GLY A 16 12.34 -8.17 5.00
CA GLY A 16 13.73 -8.42 5.38
C GLY A 16 14.79 -8.05 4.34
N ALA A 17 14.43 -7.37 3.24
CA ALA A 17 15.45 -6.90 2.30
C ALA A 17 16.48 -5.96 2.97
N LYS A 18 17.76 -6.10 2.58
CA LYS A 18 18.92 -5.50 3.27
C LYS A 18 18.91 -3.96 3.31
N TRP A 19 18.16 -3.30 2.44
CA TRP A 19 18.09 -1.84 2.32
C TRP A 19 17.05 -1.19 3.24
N TYR A 20 16.06 -1.94 3.73
CA TYR A 20 15.03 -1.40 4.63
C TYR A 20 15.56 -0.92 5.99
N PRO A 21 16.48 -1.63 6.68
CA PRO A 21 17.03 -1.16 7.95
C PRO A 21 17.76 0.19 7.82
N ILE A 22 18.46 0.40 6.70
CA ILE A 22 19.19 1.64 6.41
C ILE A 22 18.19 2.80 6.22
N ALA A 23 17.17 2.59 5.39
CA ALA A 23 16.13 3.59 5.14
C ALA A 23 15.33 3.94 6.41
N ALA A 24 15.00 2.94 7.24
CA ALA A 24 14.27 3.16 8.49
C ALA A 24 15.09 3.95 9.52
N ARG A 25 16.41 3.70 9.59
CA ARG A 25 17.33 4.45 10.46
C ARG A 25 17.40 5.93 10.06
N TRP A 26 17.55 6.22 8.77
CA TRP A 26 17.51 7.59 8.25
C TRP A 26 16.16 8.27 8.54
N ALA A 27 15.07 7.52 8.48
CA ALA A 27 13.73 8.01 8.78
C ALA A 27 13.43 8.18 10.28
N ARG A 28 14.30 7.67 11.18
CA ARG A 28 14.04 7.54 12.62
C ARG A 28 12.74 6.77 12.93
N LEU A 29 12.47 5.71 12.17
CA LEU A 29 11.30 4.84 12.35
C LEU A 29 11.72 3.52 12.99
N LYS A 30 10.89 2.97 13.90
CA LYS A 30 11.09 1.59 14.37
C LYS A 30 10.87 0.63 13.20
N HIS A 31 11.74 -0.34 13.05
CA HIS A 31 11.67 -1.33 11.97
C HIS A 31 11.61 -2.73 12.56
N SER A 32 10.65 -3.53 12.09
CA SER A 32 10.60 -4.97 12.38
C SER A 32 10.51 -5.77 11.09
N ILE A 33 11.22 -6.87 11.06
CA ILE A 33 11.12 -7.84 9.97
C ILE A 33 10.03 -8.84 10.33
N VAL A 34 9.10 -9.08 9.41
CA VAL A 34 8.03 -10.07 9.62
C VAL A 34 8.27 -11.29 8.74
N ARG A 35 8.11 -12.46 9.36
CA ARG A 35 8.13 -13.78 8.71
C ARG A 35 6.73 -14.39 8.90
N GLY A 36 5.94 -14.47 7.84
CA GLY A 36 4.55 -14.99 7.86
C GLY A 36 3.50 -14.02 8.43
N GLY A 37 2.21 -14.38 8.32
CA GLY A 37 1.09 -13.61 8.89
C GLY A 37 0.78 -12.30 8.16
N VAL A 38 1.13 -11.14 8.74
CA VAL A 38 0.89 -9.79 8.16
C VAL A 38 1.48 -9.66 6.75
N ARG A 39 2.60 -10.33 6.50
CA ARG A 39 3.21 -10.44 5.17
C ARG A 39 2.24 -11.02 4.14
N SER A 40 1.44 -12.01 4.51
CA SER A 40 0.42 -12.62 3.64
C SER A 40 -0.67 -11.62 3.23
N TYR A 41 -1.07 -10.70 4.11
CA TYR A 41 -2.06 -9.67 3.75
C TYR A 41 -1.49 -8.66 2.75
N VAL A 42 -0.25 -8.21 2.97
CA VAL A 42 0.44 -7.30 2.04
C VAL A 42 0.71 -7.99 0.70
N GLU A 43 1.14 -9.25 0.71
CA GLU A 43 1.34 -10.05 -0.50
C GLU A 43 0.02 -10.26 -1.27
N CYS A 44 -1.06 -10.64 -0.58
CA CYS A 44 -2.38 -10.78 -1.18
C CYS A 44 -2.86 -9.47 -1.83
N PHE A 45 -2.64 -8.35 -1.15
CA PHE A 45 -2.94 -7.03 -1.68
C PHE A 45 -2.11 -6.68 -2.91
N ILE A 46 -0.79 -6.95 -2.89
CA ILE A 46 0.09 -6.73 -4.05
C ILE A 46 -0.32 -7.64 -5.21
N CYS A 47 -0.68 -8.89 -4.96
CA CYS A 47 -1.20 -9.80 -5.97
C CYS A 47 -2.48 -9.25 -6.61
N ALA A 48 -3.41 -8.72 -5.81
CA ALA A 48 -4.62 -8.08 -6.34
C ALA A 48 -4.30 -6.88 -7.25
N ILE A 49 -3.28 -6.08 -6.94
CA ILE A 49 -2.82 -5.01 -7.85
C ILE A 49 -2.26 -5.61 -9.14
N LYS A 50 -1.36 -6.60 -9.02
CA LYS A 50 -0.73 -7.25 -10.19
C LYS A 50 -1.78 -7.87 -11.11
N ASP A 51 -2.79 -8.53 -10.56
CA ASP A 51 -3.89 -9.13 -11.33
C ASP A 51 -4.72 -8.07 -12.06
N ARG A 52 -4.89 -6.87 -11.49
CA ARG A 52 -5.58 -5.75 -12.14
C ARG A 52 -4.74 -5.07 -13.21
N LEU A 53 -3.42 -5.10 -13.05
CA LEU A 53 -2.48 -4.69 -14.08
C LEU A 53 -2.28 -5.77 -15.15
N ARG A 54 -2.75 -7.00 -14.91
CA ARG A 54 -2.69 -8.09 -15.87
C ARG A 54 -3.62 -7.77 -17.04
N GLY A 55 -3.03 -7.49 -18.20
CA GLY A 55 -3.74 -7.01 -19.39
C GLY A 55 -3.75 -5.50 -19.56
N PHE A 56 -3.22 -4.72 -18.61
CA PHE A 56 -3.06 -3.27 -18.77
C PHE A 56 -2.23 -2.94 -20.02
N ASP A 57 -1.11 -3.64 -20.20
CA ASP A 57 -0.22 -3.44 -21.34
C ASP A 57 -0.88 -3.79 -22.68
N ALA A 58 -1.91 -4.66 -22.68
CA ALA A 58 -2.67 -5.02 -23.88
C ALA A 58 -3.64 -3.90 -24.32
N TYR A 59 -4.17 -3.11 -23.38
CA TYR A 59 -5.10 -2.01 -23.67
C TYR A 59 -4.42 -0.65 -23.81
N PHE A 60 -3.22 -0.47 -23.26
CA PHE A 60 -2.46 0.77 -23.32
C PHE A 60 -1.09 0.55 -24.01
N PRO A 61 -1.08 0.29 -25.32
CA PRO A 61 0.13 -0.13 -26.04
C PRO A 61 1.18 0.98 -26.19
N SER A 62 0.87 2.23 -25.81
CA SER A 62 1.76 3.37 -26.00
C SER A 62 2.87 3.40 -24.93
N PRO A 63 4.15 3.14 -25.27
CA PRO A 63 5.22 3.11 -24.29
C PRO A 63 5.46 4.49 -23.66
N ARG A 64 5.20 5.56 -24.44
CA ARG A 64 5.37 6.96 -24.00
C ARG A 64 4.39 7.38 -22.91
N LYS A 65 3.22 6.73 -22.82
CA LYS A 65 2.18 7.04 -21.82
C LYS A 65 1.99 5.91 -20.80
N LEU A 66 2.78 4.84 -20.90
CA LEU A 66 2.60 3.64 -20.09
C LEU A 66 2.66 3.94 -18.59
N LEU A 67 3.69 4.67 -18.16
CA LEU A 67 3.87 5.04 -16.75
C LEU A 67 2.74 5.95 -16.25
N ASP A 68 2.37 6.99 -17.00
CA ASP A 68 1.29 7.91 -16.60
C ASP A 68 -0.05 7.18 -16.51
N SER A 69 -0.34 6.33 -17.49
CA SER A 69 -1.59 5.56 -17.55
C SER A 69 -1.63 4.50 -16.43
N ALA A 70 -0.51 3.84 -16.14
CA ALA A 70 -0.40 2.87 -15.05
C ALA A 70 -0.58 3.56 -13.70
N LEU A 71 0.05 4.73 -13.50
CA LEU A 71 -0.13 5.52 -12.28
C LEU A 71 -1.59 5.95 -12.12
N ARG A 72 -2.25 6.45 -13.17
CA ARG A 72 -3.67 6.81 -13.13
C ARG A 72 -4.55 5.62 -12.75
N LEU A 73 -4.30 4.45 -13.32
CA LEU A 73 -5.03 3.23 -12.98
C LEU A 73 -4.81 2.84 -11.51
N VAL A 74 -3.56 2.87 -11.03
CA VAL A 74 -3.23 2.59 -9.64
C VAL A 74 -3.91 3.58 -8.70
N TYR A 75 -3.93 4.88 -9.02
CA TYR A 75 -4.63 5.89 -8.23
C TYR A 75 -6.16 5.74 -8.27
N ALA A 76 -6.73 5.42 -9.42
CA ALA A 76 -8.16 5.14 -9.53
C ALA A 76 -8.54 3.92 -8.68
N TRP A 77 -7.73 2.86 -8.72
CA TRP A 77 -7.93 1.68 -7.90
C TRP A 77 -7.73 1.98 -6.41
N ALA A 78 -6.75 2.81 -6.05
CA ALA A 78 -6.55 3.28 -4.68
C ALA A 78 -7.81 3.97 -4.13
N CYS A 79 -8.42 4.83 -4.93
CA CYS A 79 -9.66 5.52 -4.58
C CYS A 79 -10.79 4.51 -4.41
N PHE A 80 -11.00 3.62 -5.38
CA PHE A 80 -12.01 2.58 -5.29
C PHE A 80 -11.85 1.71 -4.04
N TYR A 81 -10.63 1.22 -3.77
CA TYR A 81 -10.33 0.36 -2.63
C TYR A 81 -10.61 1.05 -1.29
N ASN A 82 -10.23 2.32 -1.14
CA ASN A 82 -10.38 3.04 0.12
C ASN A 82 -11.81 3.48 0.43
N TYR A 83 -12.59 3.79 -0.61
CA TYR A 83 -13.87 4.50 -0.46
C TYR A 83 -15.10 3.72 -0.89
N ALA A 84 -14.98 2.83 -1.88
CA ALA A 84 -16.12 2.11 -2.44
C ALA A 84 -16.11 0.63 -2.09
N ARG A 85 -14.93 0.01 -1.99
CA ARG A 85 -14.82 -1.42 -1.70
C ARG A 85 -15.17 -1.70 -0.24
N VAL A 86 -16.33 -2.33 -0.03
CA VAL A 86 -16.69 -2.94 1.24
C VAL A 86 -15.78 -4.14 1.50
N HIS A 87 -15.06 -4.10 2.62
CA HIS A 87 -14.19 -5.21 3.02
C HIS A 87 -15.02 -6.29 3.72
N LEU A 88 -14.87 -7.56 3.32
CA LEU A 88 -15.64 -8.69 3.87
C LEU A 88 -15.56 -8.79 5.40
N SER A 89 -14.40 -8.48 5.98
CA SER A 89 -14.21 -8.52 7.44
C SER A 89 -14.71 -7.28 8.19
N PHE A 90 -14.99 -6.17 7.50
CA PHE A 90 -15.28 -4.88 8.14
C PHE A 90 -16.66 -4.32 7.79
N SER A 91 -17.35 -4.91 6.80
CA SER A 91 -18.64 -4.46 6.25
C SER A 91 -18.71 -2.99 5.82
N GLU A 92 -17.55 -2.34 5.72
CA GLU A 92 -17.38 -0.93 5.35
C GLU A 92 -16.06 -0.74 4.57
N PRO A 93 -15.89 0.40 3.88
CA PRO A 93 -14.64 0.76 3.23
C PRO A 93 -13.50 1.03 4.24
N PRO A 94 -12.24 0.67 3.94
CA PRO A 94 -11.13 0.81 4.88
C PRO A 94 -10.90 2.22 5.43
N ARG A 95 -11.23 3.26 4.66
CA ARG A 95 -11.01 4.66 5.07
C ARG A 95 -12.03 5.16 6.10
N SER A 96 -13.23 4.56 6.21
CA SER A 96 -14.22 4.98 7.21
C SER A 96 -13.67 4.85 8.64
N ARG A 97 -12.77 3.88 8.86
CA ARG A 97 -12.17 3.56 10.18
C ARG A 97 -10.93 4.36 10.55
N GLU A 98 -10.35 5.14 9.64
CA GLU A 98 -9.14 5.94 9.93
C GLU A 98 -9.37 6.96 11.06
N LYS A 99 -10.64 7.27 11.37
CA LYS A 99 -11.05 8.14 12.49
C LYS A 99 -11.20 7.44 13.86
N LYS A 100 -11.18 6.10 13.93
CA LYS A 100 -11.53 5.36 15.17
C LYS A 100 -10.47 4.37 15.67
N CYS A 101 -9.56 3.86 14.84
CA CYS A 101 -8.65 2.78 15.25
C CYS A 101 -7.18 3.22 15.38
N LEU A 102 -6.59 2.93 16.55
CA LEU A 102 -5.18 3.13 16.89
C LEU A 102 -4.21 2.23 16.07
N TYR A 103 -4.75 1.28 15.29
CA TYR A 103 -4.00 0.44 14.34
C TYR A 103 -4.32 0.85 12.90
N ARG A 104 -3.31 1.44 12.27
CA ARG A 104 -3.41 2.18 10.99
C ARG A 104 -3.31 1.33 9.72
N SER A 105 -3.29 0.01 9.82
CA SER A 105 -2.77 -0.86 8.77
C SER A 105 -3.73 -1.19 7.61
N ALA A 106 -4.97 -0.70 7.58
CA ALA A 106 -5.97 -1.13 6.59
C ALA A 106 -6.16 -0.20 5.38
N SER A 107 -5.71 1.06 5.44
CA SER A 107 -5.85 1.99 4.30
C SER A 107 -4.79 1.70 3.24
N PHE A 108 -5.14 1.81 1.95
CA PHE A 108 -4.19 1.71 0.82
C PHE A 108 -3.03 2.70 0.98
N SER A 109 -3.30 3.85 1.62
CA SER A 109 -2.28 4.85 1.99
C SER A 109 -1.26 4.36 3.03
N CYS A 110 -1.58 3.30 3.77
CA CYS A 110 -0.74 2.70 4.80
C CYS A 110 -0.01 1.43 4.31
N LEU A 111 -0.54 0.71 3.30
CA LEU A 111 0.20 -0.36 2.62
C LEU A 111 1.18 0.18 1.57
N LEU A 112 0.82 1.26 0.88
CA LEU A 112 1.74 1.98 -0.01
C LEU A 112 2.49 3.06 0.74
N VAL A 113 3.22 2.66 1.79
CA VAL A 113 4.42 3.40 2.17
C VAL A 113 5.47 3.15 1.08
N ARG A 114 5.21 3.82 -0.05
CA ARG A 114 6.02 4.16 -1.23
C ARG A 114 7.14 3.18 -1.62
N VAL A 115 6.91 2.45 -2.71
CA VAL A 115 7.95 2.28 -3.75
C VAL A 115 8.36 3.66 -4.22
#